data_AF-A0A5D8QFD9-F1
#
_entry.id   AF-A0A5D8QFD9-F1
#
_cell.length_a   1.000
_cell.length_b   1.000
_cell.length_c   1.000
_cell.angle_alpha   90.00
_cell.angle_beta   90.00
_cell.angle_gamma   90.00
#
_symmetry.space_group_name_H-M   'P 1'
#
loop_
_entity.id
_entity.type
_entity.pdbx_description
1 polymer ?
#
loop_
_entity_poly.entity_id
_entity_poly.type
_entity_poly.pdbx_seq_one_letter_code
_entity_poly.pdbx_strand_id
1 'polypeptide(L)' 'MFGIAKTQLRVFYLLLLGVWGGASIYTMVKIDFWHGAIVMMFGFSFTLCVYYMQKLFIKMIDLENKALKGNNKR' A
#
# COMPACT_ATOMS: atom_id res chain seq x y z
N MET A 1 -13.89 1.35 -16.76
CA MET A 1 -14.28 1.21 -15.35
C MET A 1 -13.08 0.62 -14.60
N PHE A 2 -11.98 1.37 -14.51
CA PHE A 2 -10.74 0.92 -13.88
C PHE A 2 -10.79 1.18 -12.36
N GLY A 3 -11.74 0.54 -11.69
CA GLY A 3 -11.83 0.59 -10.23
C GLY A 3 -11.09 -0.59 -9.65
N ILE A 4 -9.89 -0.38 -9.09
CA ILE A 4 -9.26 -1.38 -8.23
C ILE A 4 -10.28 -1.73 -7.13
N ALA A 5 -10.66 -3.00 -7.02
CA ALA A 5 -11.62 -3.42 -6.03
C ALA A 5 -11.07 -3.08 -4.63
N LYS A 6 -11.82 -2.27 -3.86
CA LYS A 6 -11.44 -1.89 -2.49
C LYS A 6 -11.09 -3.11 -1.62
N THR A 7 -11.74 -4.23 -1.89
CA THR A 7 -11.48 -5.54 -1.28
C THR A 7 -10.08 -6.08 -1.60
N GLN A 8 -9.64 -6.03 -2.86
CA GLN A 8 -8.31 -6.49 -3.27
C GLN A 8 -7.20 -5.64 -2.62
N LEU A 9 -7.41 -4.33 -2.54
CA LEU A 9 -6.50 -3.39 -1.85
C LEU A 9 -6.39 -3.71 -0.36
N ARG A 10 -7.51 -4.01 0.30
CA ARG A 10 -7.53 -4.41 1.71
C ARG A 10 -6.78 -5.72 1.95
N VAL A 11 -6.99 -6.73 1.10
CA VAL A 11 -6.29 -8.01 1.19
C VAL A 11 -4.80 -7.84 0.96
N PHE A 12 -4.40 -7.00 -0.01
CA PHE A 12 -3.00 -6.69 -0.26
C PHE A 12 -2.31 -6.11 0.97
N TYR A 13 -2.89 -5.11 1.64
CA TYR A 13 -2.28 -4.54 2.85
C TYR A 13 -2.26 -5.50 4.03
N LEU A 14 -3.29 -6.35 4.18
CA LEU A 14 -3.29 -7.39 5.22
C LEU A 14 -2.14 -8.37 5.02
N LEU A 15 -1.94 -8.85 3.79
CA LEU A 15 -0.81 -9.73 3.46
C LEU A 15 0.52 -9.01 3.64
N LEU A 16 0.63 -7.76 3.20
CA LEU A 16 1.85 -6.96 3.32
C LEU A 16 2.24 -6.76 4.79
N LEU A 17 1.28 -6.40 5.66
CA LEU A 17 1.51 -6.30 7.10
C LEU A 17 1.86 -7.65 7.73
N GLY A 18 1.23 -8.74 7.27
CA GLY A 18 1.56 -10.09 7.73
C GLY A 18 3.02 -10.48 7.40
N VAL A 19 3.47 -10.18 6.19
CA VAL A 19 4.86 -10.44 5.76
C VAL A 19 5.85 -9.59 6.57
N TRP A 20 5.60 -8.28 6.72
CA TRP A 20 6.48 -7.41 7.50
C TRP A 20 6.50 -7.76 8.98
N GLY A 21 5.33 -8.11 9.55
CA GLY A 21 5.21 -8.57 10.93
C GLY A 21 5.96 -9.88 11.16
N GLY A 22 5.76 -10.87 10.27
CA GLY A 22 6.47 -12.15 10.33
C GLY A 22 7.99 -11.99 10.20
N ALA A 23 8.44 -11.16 9.25
CA ALA A 23 9.85 -10.85 9.06
C ALA A 23 10.44 -10.15 10.29
N SER A 24 9.72 -9.18 10.86
CA SER A 24 10.15 -8.49 12.08
C SER A 24 10.28 -9.46 13.27
N ILE A 25 9.26 -10.28 13.54
CA ILE A 25 9.28 -11.27 14.63
C ILE A 25 10.43 -12.26 14.42
N TYR A 26 10.60 -12.79 13.22
CA TYR A 26 11.70 -13.69 12.90
C TYR A 26 13.06 -13.05 13.19
N THR A 27 13.22 -11.79 12.80
CA THR A 27 14.47 -11.04 12.99
C THR A 27 14.72 -10.74 14.48
N MET A 28 13.67 -10.42 15.25
CA MET A 28 13.77 -10.22 16.70
C MET A 28 14.23 -11.49 17.43
N VAL A 29 13.75 -12.65 16.99
CA VAL A 29 14.04 -13.95 17.63
C VAL A 29 15.40 -14.50 17.21
N LYS A 30 15.81 -14.31 15.95
CA LYS A 30 17.02 -14.93 15.38
C LYS A 30 18.27 -14.07 15.42
N ILE A 31 18.12 -12.75 15.39
CA ILE A 31 19.25 -11.81 15.37
C ILE A 31 19.27 -11.05 16.69
N ASP A 32 18.47 -9.98 16.78
CA ASP A 32 18.36 -9.14 17.95
C ASP A 32 17.06 -8.34 17.88
N PHE A 33 16.53 -7.98 19.05
CA PHE A 33 15.30 -7.18 19.17
C PHE A 33 15.38 -5.86 18.40
N TRP A 34 16.52 -5.16 18.47
CA TRP A 34 16.73 -3.88 17.78
C TRP A 34 16.63 -3.99 16.25
N HIS A 35 17.23 -5.03 15.67
CA HIS A 35 17.15 -5.28 14.23
C HIS A 35 15.71 -5.56 13.80
N GLY A 36 14.98 -6.38 14.57
CA GLY A 36 13.58 -6.64 14.28
C GLY A 36 12.67 -5.42 14.46
N ALA A 37 12.97 -4.53 15.42
CA ALA A 37 12.26 -3.25 15.58
C ALA A 37 12.49 -2.31 14.39
N ILE A 38 13.72 -2.26 13.86
CA ILE A 38 14.04 -1.52 12.63
C ILE A 38 13.27 -2.07 11.44
N VAL A 39 13.22 -3.40 11.27
CA VAL A 39 12.44 -4.07 10.21
C VAL A 39 10.94 -3.73 10.33
N MET A 40 10.41 -3.70 11.56
CA MET A 40 9.02 -3.32 11.81
C MET A 40 8.74 -1.86 11.40
N MET A 41 9.58 -0.92 11.84
CA MET A 41 9.47 0.50 11.51
C MET A 41 9.58 0.73 9.99
N PHE A 42 10.52 0.04 9.34
CA PHE A 42 10.69 0.12 7.90
C PHE A 42 9.47 -0.43 7.16
N GLY A 43 8.99 -1.62 7.55
CA GLY A 43 7.81 -2.24 6.94
C GLY A 43 6.54 -1.40 7.07
N PHE A 44 6.34 -0.78 8.24
CA PHE A 44 5.23 0.13 8.46
C PHE A 44 5.34 1.40 7.60
N SER A 45 6.53 2.03 7.58
CA SER A 45 6.79 3.23 6.78
C SER A 45 6.64 2.97 5.28
N PHE A 46 7.14 1.82 4.81
CA PHE A 46 7.00 1.38 3.42
C PHE A 46 5.53 1.17 3.05
N THR A 47 4.76 0.50 3.91
CA THR A 47 3.32 0.28 3.70
C THR A 47 2.55 1.60 3.60
N LEU A 48 2.88 2.57 4.46
CA LEU A 48 2.34 3.94 4.40
C LEU A 48 2.68 4.63 3.08
N CYS A 49 3.94 4.54 2.63
CA CYS A 49 4.38 5.13 1.37
C CYS A 49 3.59 4.56 0.18
N VAL A 50 3.45 3.23 0.11
CA VAL A 50 2.66 2.55 -0.92
C VAL A 50 1.20 3.00 -0.89
N TYR A 51 0.62 3.18 0.30
CA TYR A 51 -0.74 3.71 0.46
C TYR A 51 -0.92 5.10 -0.12
N TYR A 52 0.00 6.02 0.18
CA TYR A 52 -0.04 7.37 -0.39
C TYR A 52 0.12 7.36 -1.91
N MET A 53 1.07 6.58 -2.43
CA MET A 53 1.28 6.43 -3.87
C MET A 53 0.02 5.91 -4.57
N GLN A 54 -0.60 4.84 -4.06
CA GLN A 54 -1.83 4.31 -4.62
C GLN A 54 -3.00 5.32 -4.55
N LYS A 55 -3.10 6.10 -3.47
CA LYS A 55 -4.09 7.17 -3.35
C LYS A 55 -3.89 8.26 -4.42
N LEU A 56 -2.64 8.60 -4.74
CA LEU A 56 -2.31 9.55 -5.81
C LEU A 56 -2.69 8.99 -7.18
N PHE A 57 -2.33 7.74 -7.48
CA PHE A 57 -2.71 7.08 -8.74
C PHE A 57 -4.22 7.04 -8.94
N ILE A 58 -4.99 6.68 -7.90
CA ILE A 58 -6.45 6.67 -7.97
C ILE A 58 -7.00 8.09 -8.27
N LYS A 59 -6.43 9.13 -7.65
CA LYS A 59 -6.81 10.52 -7.95
C LYS A 59 -6.49 10.91 -9.40
N MET A 60 -5.32 10.54 -9.91
CA MET A 60 -4.95 10.84 -11.30
C MET A 60 -5.89 10.15 -12.28
N ILE A 61 -6.19 8.86 -12.06
CA ILE A 61 -7.13 8.09 -12.89
C ILE A 61 -8.55 8.69 -12.83
N ASP A 62 -9.00 9.16 -11.66
CA ASP A 62 -10.31 9.81 -11.53
C ASP A 62 -10.37 11.15 -12.28
N LEU A 63 -9.28 11.93 -12.24
CA LEU A 63 -9.16 13.19 -12.99
C LEU A 63 -9.16 12.95 -14.50
N GLU A 64 -8.41 11.97 -15.00
CA GLU A 64 -8.42 11.60 -16.42
C GLU A 64 -9.79 11.12 -16.87
N ASN A 65 -10.46 10.27 -16.09
CA ASN A 65 -11.82 9.82 -16.41
C ASN A 65 -12.83 10.97 -16.45
N LYS A 66 -12.68 11.98 -15.59
CA LYS A 66 -13.52 13.20 -15.62
C LYS A 66 -13.25 14.05 -16.86
N ALA A 67 -11.98 14.24 -17.22
CA ALA A 67 -11.60 14.97 -18.42
C ALA A 67 -12.15 14.29 -19.69
N LEU A 68 -12.03 12.97 -19.79
CA LEU A 68 -12.55 12.19 -20.92
C LEU A 68 -14.08 12.21 -20.98
N LYS A 69 -14.79 12.11 -19.85
CA LYS A 69 -16.27 12.22 -19.81
C LYS A 69 -16.78 13.63 -20.13
N GLY A 70 -16.02 14.67 -19.79
CA GLY A 70 -16.34 16.05 -20.15
C GLY A 70 -16.13 16.33 -21.64
N ASN A 71 -15.14 15.71 -22.26
CA ASN A 71 -14.85 15.86 -23.68
C ASN A 71 -15.83 15.07 -24.58
N ASN A 72 -16.35 13.93 -24.11
CA ASN A 72 -17.34 13.13 -24.85
C ASN A 72 -18.79 13.66 -24.80
N LYS A 73 -18.99 14.87 -24.24
CA LYS A 73 -20.29 15.58 -24.18
C LYS A 73 -20.31 16.87 -25.00
N ARG A 74 -19.20 17.20 -25.68
CA ARG A 74 -19.16 18.20 -26.76
C ARG A 74 -19.14 17.50 -28.10
#